data_AF-A0ABD2RHA9-F1
#
_entry.id   AF-A0ABD2RHA9-F1
#
_cell.length_a   1.000
_cell.length_b   1.000
_cell.length_c   1.000
_cell.angle_alpha   90.00
_cell.angle_beta   90.00
_cell.angle_gamma   90.00
#
_symmetry.space_group_name_H-M   'P 1'
#
loop_
_entity.id
_entity.type
_entity.pdbx_description
1 polymer ?
#
loop_
_entity_poly.entity_id
_entity_poly.type
_entity_poly.pdbx_seq_one_letter_code
_entity_poly.pdbx_strand_id
1 'polypeptide(L)'
;MLMLLLSFFLLLERCMNSHLLRRNNTTYQEEKRKEMGRGKIEIKRIENSSNRHVTYSKRRNGILKKAKEISVLCDAHVSVIIFATSGKMHEFSSTPLVDILDQYHKLTGRRLWDAKHESRKTMTTSK
;
A
#
# COMPACT_ATOMS: atom_id res chain seq x y z
N MET A 1 -35.80 17.17 -15.78
CA MET A 1 -35.03 15.90 -15.76
C MET A 1 -33.62 16.07 -16.32
N LEU A 2 -33.42 16.70 -17.48
CA LEU A 2 -32.10 16.94 -18.09
C LEU A 2 -31.15 17.81 -17.23
N MET A 3 -31.68 18.82 -16.51
CA MET A 3 -30.89 19.67 -15.60
C MET A 3 -30.36 18.95 -14.35
N LEU A 4 -31.02 17.88 -13.90
CA LEU A 4 -30.57 17.07 -12.76
C LEU A 4 -29.50 16.05 -13.16
N LEU A 5 -29.46 15.64 -14.43
CA LEU A 5 -28.40 14.79 -14.97
C LEU A 5 -27.11 15.58 -15.24
N LEU A 6 -27.22 16.84 -15.71
CA LEU A 6 -26.05 17.71 -15.86
C LEU A 6 -25.42 18.11 -14.53
N SER A 7 -26.21 18.33 -13.47
CA SER A 7 -25.65 18.63 -12.14
C SER A 7 -24.94 17.43 -11.54
N PHE A 8 -25.46 16.21 -11.74
CA PHE A 8 -24.83 14.97 -11.29
C PHE A 8 -23.55 14.65 -12.08
N PHE A 9 -23.56 14.90 -13.39
CA PHE A 9 -22.38 14.73 -14.25
C PHE A 9 -21.26 15.73 -13.88
N LEU A 10 -21.59 17.02 -13.68
CA LEU A 10 -20.62 18.02 -13.22
C LEU A 10 -20.14 17.77 -11.78
N LEU A 11 -20.94 17.12 -10.91
CA LEU A 11 -20.50 16.69 -9.57
C LEU A 11 -19.52 15.51 -9.63
N LEU A 12 -19.74 14.55 -10.53
CA LEU A 12 -18.83 13.44 -10.80
C LEU A 12 -17.52 13.92 -11.45
N GLU A 13 -17.61 14.88 -12.38
CA GLU A 13 -16.44 15.53 -12.98
C GLU A 13 -15.65 16.35 -11.96
N ARG A 14 -16.32 17.07 -11.04
CA ARG A 14 -15.66 17.78 -9.94
C ARG A 14 -15.08 16.83 -8.89
N CYS A 15 -15.73 15.71 -8.61
CA CYS A 15 -15.24 14.69 -7.68
C CYS A 15 -13.98 13.99 -8.23
N MET A 16 -13.99 13.57 -9.50
CA MET A 16 -12.80 13.04 -10.17
C MET A 16 -11.70 14.10 -10.32
N ASN A 17 -12.04 15.35 -10.62
CA ASN A 17 -11.06 16.45 -10.69
C ASN A 17 -10.44 16.77 -9.33
N SER A 18 -11.17 16.67 -8.20
CA SER A 18 -10.59 16.87 -6.86
C SER A 18 -9.53 15.81 -6.50
N HIS A 19 -9.71 14.58 -6.99
CA HIS A 19 -8.76 13.48 -6.80
C HIS A 19 -7.58 13.53 -7.79
N LEU A 20 -7.78 14.11 -8.98
CA LEU A 20 -6.73 14.36 -9.98
C LEU A 20 -5.89 15.61 -9.67
N LEU A 21 -6.47 16.67 -9.12
CA LEU A 21 -5.74 17.89 -8.71
C LEU A 21 -4.80 17.67 -7.51
N ARG A 22 -5.03 16.63 -6.70
CA ARG A 22 -4.04 16.15 -5.70
C ARG A 22 -2.89 15.35 -6.33
N ARG A 23 -3.08 14.75 -7.51
CA ARG A 23 -1.99 14.11 -8.29
C ARG A 23 -1.13 15.14 -9.02
N ASN A 24 -1.70 16.27 -9.46
CA ASN A 24 -0.96 17.24 -10.28
C ASN A 24 -0.03 18.16 -9.46
N ASN A 25 -0.31 18.40 -8.17
CA ASN A 25 0.62 19.13 -7.29
C ASN A 25 1.74 18.26 -6.71
N THR A 26 1.60 16.93 -6.76
CA THR A 26 2.64 16.00 -6.28
C THR A 26 3.70 15.74 -7.34
N THR A 27 3.35 15.73 -8.62
CA THR A 27 4.31 15.57 -9.73
C THR A 27 5.31 16.72 -9.81
N TYR A 28 4.88 17.97 -9.60
CA TYR A 28 5.76 19.15 -9.67
C TYR A 28 6.86 19.16 -8.57
N GLN A 29 6.52 18.70 -7.36
CA GLN A 29 7.50 18.57 -6.27
C GLN A 29 8.30 17.25 -6.32
N GLU A 30 7.77 16.20 -6.96
CA GLU A 30 8.48 14.94 -7.19
C GLU A 30 9.57 15.07 -8.26
N GLU A 31 9.35 15.87 -9.31
CA GLU A 31 10.37 16.15 -10.34
C GLU A 31 11.46 17.10 -9.84
N LYS A 32 11.10 18.16 -9.10
CA LYS A 32 12.10 19.12 -8.57
C LYS A 32 13.03 18.52 -7.49
N ARG A 33 12.66 17.38 -6.89
CA ARG A 33 13.51 16.62 -5.96
C ARG A 33 14.34 15.52 -6.62
N LYS A 34 14.21 15.29 -7.94
CA LYS A 34 15.09 14.34 -8.67
C LYS A 34 16.55 14.79 -8.70
N GLU A 35 16.85 16.04 -8.36
CA GLU A 35 18.17 16.65 -8.55
C GLU A 35 19.05 16.73 -7.29
N MET A 36 18.54 16.38 -6.11
CA MET A 36 19.36 16.34 -4.89
C MET A 36 19.76 14.88 -4.60
N GLY A 37 21.07 14.60 -4.68
CA GLY A 37 21.65 13.26 -4.55
C GLY A 37 21.19 12.46 -3.32
N ARG A 38 21.28 11.13 -3.41
CA ARG A 38 20.83 10.20 -2.38
C ARG A 38 21.83 10.15 -1.22
N GLY A 39 21.64 10.98 -0.19
CA GLY A 39 22.41 10.90 1.06
C GLY A 39 22.20 9.58 1.79
N LYS A 40 23.27 9.06 2.42
CA LYS A 40 23.19 7.90 3.33
C LYS A 40 22.35 8.28 4.55
N ILE A 41 21.42 7.42 4.94
CA ILE A 41 20.63 7.56 6.18
C ILE A 41 20.88 6.36 7.08
N GLU A 42 20.86 6.58 8.39
CA GLU A 42 20.94 5.51 9.40
C GLU A 42 19.65 4.66 9.40
N ILE A 43 19.77 3.36 9.65
CA ILE A 43 18.62 2.45 9.75
C ILE A 43 18.02 2.57 11.16
N LYS A 44 17.25 3.64 11.36
CA LYS A 44 16.44 3.89 12.55
C LYS A 44 15.10 4.52 12.18
N ARG A 45 14.16 4.58 13.13
CA ARG A 45 12.88 5.27 12.91
C ARG A 45 13.15 6.74 12.56
N ILE A 46 12.52 7.21 11.49
CA ILE A 46 12.61 8.63 11.08
C ILE A 46 11.65 9.43 11.97
N GLU A 47 12.16 10.38 12.74
CA GLU A 47 11.35 11.17 13.67
C GLU A 47 10.44 12.18 12.96
N ASN A 48 10.99 12.90 11.97
CA ASN A 48 10.22 13.86 11.18
C ASN A 48 9.11 13.16 10.38
N SER A 49 7.86 13.51 10.64
CA SER A 49 6.67 12.88 10.05
C SER A 49 6.59 13.02 8.53
N SER A 50 6.89 14.19 7.99
CA SER A 50 6.89 14.46 6.55
C SER A 50 7.95 13.64 5.83
N ASN A 51 9.18 13.59 6.37
CA ASN A 51 10.25 12.77 5.80
C ASN A 51 9.94 11.27 5.91
N ARG A 52 9.32 10.85 7.01
CA ARG A 52 8.87 9.46 7.21
C ARG A 52 7.80 9.08 6.19
N HIS A 53 6.82 9.94 5.93
CA HIS A 53 5.77 9.69 4.94
C HIS A 53 6.33 9.56 3.52
N VAL A 54 7.19 10.50 3.09
CA VAL A 54 7.84 10.44 1.77
C VAL A 54 8.72 9.20 1.65
N THR A 55 9.53 8.90 2.67
CA THR A 55 10.41 7.73 2.68
C THR A 55 9.61 6.43 2.65
N TYR A 56 8.53 6.34 3.42
CA TYR A 56 7.60 5.21 3.38
C TYR A 56 7.07 4.99 1.97
N SER A 57 6.53 6.01 1.32
CA SER A 57 6.00 5.90 -0.05
C SER A 57 7.07 5.44 -1.04
N LYS A 58 8.28 6.02 -0.99
CA LYS A 58 9.38 5.62 -1.88
C LYS A 58 9.87 4.19 -1.62
N ARG A 59 10.10 3.81 -0.35
CA ARG A 59 10.59 2.48 0.02
C ARG A 59 9.56 1.39 -0.23
N ARG A 60 8.29 1.63 0.14
CA ARG A 60 7.17 0.74 -0.15
C ARG A 60 7.10 0.47 -1.65
N ASN A 61 7.07 1.52 -2.48
CA ASN A 61 7.02 1.35 -3.93
C ASN A 61 8.26 0.62 -4.47
N GLY A 62 9.44 0.89 -3.92
CA GLY A 62 10.67 0.16 -4.28
C GLY A 62 10.60 -1.33 -3.96
N ILE A 63 10.12 -1.71 -2.77
CA ILE A 63 9.95 -3.11 -2.35
C ILE A 63 8.93 -3.81 -3.26
N LEU A 64 7.77 -3.20 -3.52
CA LEU A 64 6.74 -3.79 -4.37
C LEU A 64 7.25 -4.00 -5.80
N LYS A 65 8.04 -3.04 -6.34
CA LYS A 65 8.70 -3.20 -7.65
C LYS A 65 9.67 -4.39 -7.65
N LYS A 66 10.51 -4.51 -6.62
CA LYS A 66 11.46 -5.64 -6.51
C LYS A 66 10.75 -6.99 -6.35
N ALA A 67 9.70 -7.06 -5.54
CA ALA A 67 8.88 -8.26 -5.42
C ALA A 67 8.25 -8.68 -6.76
N LYS A 68 7.76 -7.70 -7.54
CA LYS A 68 7.25 -7.94 -8.89
C LYS A 68 8.34 -8.40 -9.86
N GLU A 69 9.49 -7.75 -9.85
CA GLU A 69 10.65 -8.17 -10.68
C GLU A 69 11.02 -9.62 -10.41
N ILE A 70 11.16 -10.02 -9.14
CA ILE A 70 11.49 -11.41 -8.76
C ILE A 70 10.40 -12.38 -9.25
N SER A 71 9.13 -12.04 -9.03
CA SER A 71 8.03 -12.90 -9.44
C SER A 71 8.02 -13.15 -10.95
N VAL A 72 8.28 -12.12 -11.76
CA VAL A 72 8.28 -12.25 -13.23
C VAL A 72 9.56 -12.90 -13.75
N LEU A 73 10.72 -12.50 -13.24
CA LEU A 73 12.02 -12.97 -13.75
C LEU A 73 12.33 -14.42 -13.38
N CYS A 74 11.88 -14.85 -12.20
CA CYS A 74 12.19 -16.16 -11.65
C CYS A 74 10.99 -17.11 -11.58
N ASP A 75 9.83 -16.70 -12.11
CA ASP A 75 8.55 -17.43 -11.96
C ASP A 75 8.27 -17.84 -10.50
N ALA A 76 8.58 -16.94 -9.57
CA ALA A 76 8.51 -17.20 -8.14
C ALA A 76 7.21 -16.68 -7.54
N HIS A 77 6.60 -17.48 -6.65
CA HIS A 77 5.48 -17.03 -5.83
C HIS A 77 5.98 -16.09 -4.71
N VAL A 78 5.65 -14.81 -4.83
CA VAL A 78 6.01 -13.75 -3.88
C VAL A 78 4.75 -13.03 -3.40
N SER A 79 4.68 -12.78 -2.08
CA SER A 79 3.67 -11.92 -1.45
C SER A 79 4.30 -10.98 -0.43
N VAL A 80 3.83 -9.73 -0.41
CA VAL A 80 4.30 -8.68 0.50
C VAL A 80 3.09 -7.91 1.03
N ILE A 81 2.95 -7.83 2.35
CA ILE A 81 1.90 -7.07 3.04
C ILE A 81 2.56 -6.04 3.94
N ILE A 82 2.14 -4.78 3.83
CA ILE A 82 2.69 -3.66 4.60
C ILE A 82 1.53 -2.87 5.23
N PHE A 83 1.53 -2.78 6.56
CA PHE A 83 0.63 -1.93 7.31
C PHE A 83 1.29 -0.59 7.62
N ALA A 84 0.68 0.50 7.15
CA ALA A 84 1.12 1.84 7.51
C ALA A 84 0.66 2.21 8.92
N THR A 85 1.38 3.12 9.59
CA THR A 85 0.94 3.71 10.87
C THR A 85 -0.38 4.48 10.75
N SER A 86 -0.83 4.79 9.54
CA SER A 86 -2.14 5.38 9.25
C SER A 86 -3.28 4.36 9.23
N GLY A 87 -3.01 3.07 9.47
CA GLY A 87 -3.99 1.98 9.35
C GLY A 87 -4.24 1.52 7.91
N LYS A 88 -3.60 2.13 6.91
CA LYS A 88 -3.74 1.72 5.51
C LYS A 88 -2.91 0.47 5.23
N MET A 89 -3.55 -0.54 4.64
CA MET A 89 -2.89 -1.73 4.14
C MET A 89 -2.43 -1.50 2.70
N HIS A 90 -1.22 -1.97 2.40
CA HIS A 90 -0.68 -2.05 1.05
C HIS A 90 -0.16 -3.46 0.81
N GLU A 91 -0.56 -4.06 -0.30
CA GLU A 91 -0.16 -5.42 -0.64
C GLU A 91 0.28 -5.55 -2.09
N PHE A 92 1.13 -6.55 -2.33
CA PHE A 92 1.42 -7.11 -3.63
C PHE A 92 1.48 -8.62 -3.48
N SER A 93 0.77 -9.35 -4.33
CA SER A 93 0.82 -10.79 -4.37
C SER A 93 0.82 -11.25 -5.82
N SER A 94 1.75 -12.12 -6.16
CA SER A 94 1.87 -12.73 -7.50
C SER A 94 0.76 -13.75 -7.78
N THR A 95 0.34 -14.47 -6.74
CA THR A 95 -0.80 -15.37 -6.72
C THR A 95 -1.70 -14.99 -5.54
N PRO A 96 -2.96 -15.47 -5.46
CA PRO A 96 -3.80 -15.26 -4.30
C PRO A 96 -3.05 -15.58 -2.99
N LEU A 97 -3.12 -14.67 -2.02
CA LEU A 97 -2.42 -14.83 -0.74
C LEU A 97 -2.77 -16.16 -0.06
N VAL A 98 -4.02 -16.59 -0.17
CA VAL A 98 -4.52 -17.87 0.35
C VAL A 98 -3.68 -19.03 -0.15
N ASP A 99 -3.34 -19.06 -1.44
CA ASP A 99 -2.57 -20.16 -2.04
C ASP A 99 -1.14 -20.23 -1.48
N ILE A 100 -0.50 -19.07 -1.28
CA ILE A 100 0.84 -18.98 -0.69
C ILE A 100 0.81 -19.43 0.77
N LEU A 101 -0.21 -19.02 1.52
CA LEU A 101 -0.38 -19.43 2.91
C LEU A 101 -0.66 -20.94 3.03
N ASP A 102 -1.47 -21.48 2.14
CA ASP A 102 -1.76 -22.92 2.08
C ASP A 102 -0.51 -23.73 1.71
N GLN A 103 0.30 -23.26 0.76
CA GLN A 103 1.60 -23.87 0.44
C GLN A 103 2.55 -23.80 1.65
N TYR A 104 2.62 -22.66 2.33
CA TYR A 104 3.43 -22.51 3.54
C TYR A 104 3.01 -23.50 4.64
N HIS A 105 1.70 -23.65 4.87
CA HIS A 105 1.16 -24.62 5.83
C HIS A 105 1.53 -26.05 5.47
N LYS A 106 1.38 -26.44 4.20
CA LYS A 106 1.72 -27.79 3.72
C LYS A 106 3.20 -28.12 3.88
N LEU A 107 4.08 -27.15 3.59
CA LEU A 107 5.53 -27.36 3.62
C LEU A 107 6.14 -27.29 5.02
N THR A 108 5.65 -26.39 5.87
CA THR A 108 6.24 -26.18 7.21
C THR A 108 5.54 -26.96 8.32
N GLY A 109 4.31 -27.44 8.07
CA GLY A 109 3.45 -28.03 9.10
C GLY A 109 2.99 -27.04 10.18
N ARG A 110 3.35 -25.74 10.07
CA ARG A 110 2.95 -24.70 11.02
C ARG A 110 1.64 -24.09 10.55
N ARG A 111 0.62 -24.07 11.40
CA ARG A 111 -0.58 -23.24 11.16
C ARG A 111 -0.31 -21.82 11.62
N LEU A 112 -0.47 -20.86 10.72
CA LEU A 112 -0.36 -19.43 10.97
C LEU A 112 -1.60 -18.88 11.70
N TRP A 113 -2.76 -19.51 11.52
CA TRP A 113 -3.98 -19.21 12.25
C TRP A 113 -4.47 -20.45 13.00
N ASP A 114 -4.58 -20.33 14.31
CA ASP A 114 -5.31 -21.25 15.17
C ASP A 114 -6.64 -20.62 15.59
N ALA A 115 -7.65 -21.45 15.84
CA ALA A 115 -9.00 -21.07 16.31
C ALA A 115 -9.00 -20.12 17.54
N LYS A 116 -7.88 -20.03 18.29
CA LYS A 116 -7.69 -19.06 19.38
C LYS A 116 -7.69 -17.58 18.93
N HIS A 117 -7.63 -17.26 17.63
CA HIS A 117 -7.67 -15.88 17.14
C HIS A 117 -9.09 -15.37 16.86
N GLU A 118 -10.09 -16.25 16.85
CA GLU A 118 -11.49 -15.89 16.58
C GLU A 118 -12.12 -15.16 17.79
N SER A 119 -11.59 -15.37 19.00
CA SER A 119 -12.09 -14.78 20.25
C SER A 119 -11.74 -13.31 20.48
N ARG A 120 -10.93 -12.67 19.61
CA ARG A 120 -10.55 -11.24 19.76
C ARG A 120 -11.38 -10.25 18.94
N LYS A 121 -12.29 -10.73 18.08
CA LYS A 121 -13.14 -9.85 17.26
C LYS A 121 -14.41 -9.33 17.96
N THR A 122 -14.68 -9.72 19.22
CA THR A 122 -15.93 -9.35 19.91
C THR A 122 -15.82 -8.17 20.88
N MET A 123 -14.66 -7.52 21.05
CA MET A 123 -14.46 -6.48 22.10
C MET A 123 -14.08 -5.08 21.63
N THR A 124 -14.19 -4.72 20.35
CA THR A 124 -13.92 -3.34 19.89
C THR A 124 -15.05 -2.74 19.05
N THR A 125 -16.31 -3.02 19.41
CA THR A 125 -17.49 -2.26 18.97
C THR A 125 -18.24 -1.74 20.19
N SER A 126 -17.61 -0.87 20.96
CA SER A 126 -18.30 0.02 21.91
C SER A 126 -17.39 1.15 22.35
N LYS A 127 -17.46 2.26 21.61
CA LYS A 127 -17.53 3.64 22.11
C LYS A 127 -17.66 4.61 20.93
#